data_AF-A0A484MKH7-F1
#
_entry.id   AF-A0A484MKH7-F1
#
_cell.length_a   1.000
_cell.length_b   1.000
_cell.length_c   1.000
_cell.angle_alpha   90.00
_cell.angle_beta   90.00
_cell.angle_gamma   90.00
#
_symmetry.space_group_name_H-M   'P 1'
#
loop_
_entity.id
_entity.type
_entity.pdbx_description
1 polymer ?
#
loop_
_entity_poly.entity_id
_entity_poly.type
_entity_poly.pdbx_seq_one_letter_code
_entity_poly.pdbx_strand_id
1 'polypeptide(L)'
;MAKFNMLFILLGAMLILSSTDVILAQDNKSPCCKENHIGSCVPGTSDDSKCKNFCIGNQCDGGICKVIGNKPPNHFCHCSC
;
A
#
# COMPACT_ATOMS: atom_id res chain seq x y z
N MET A 1 -49.16 -26.43 6.72
CA MET A 1 -48.15 -27.51 6.75
C MET A 1 -46.82 -26.94 6.27
N ALA A 2 -46.01 -26.40 7.18
CA ALA A 2 -44.68 -25.85 6.89
C ALA A 2 -43.68 -26.47 7.88
N LYS A 3 -43.38 -27.75 7.67
CA LYS A 3 -42.29 -28.47 8.35
C LYS A 3 -41.24 -28.91 7.33
N PHE A 4 -41.11 -28.16 6.24
CA PHE A 4 -39.99 -28.33 5.35
C PHE A 4 -38.84 -27.46 5.87
N ASN A 5 -37.86 -28.13 6.47
CA ASN A 5 -36.46 -27.73 6.39
C ASN A 5 -35.98 -26.46 7.12
N MET A 6 -36.56 -26.07 8.25
CA MET A 6 -35.92 -25.03 9.09
C MET A 6 -34.48 -25.41 9.48
N LEU A 7 -34.20 -26.71 9.67
CA LEU A 7 -32.85 -27.23 9.96
C LEU A 7 -31.87 -27.01 8.79
N PHE A 8 -32.32 -27.11 7.54
CA PHE A 8 -31.47 -26.92 6.37
C PHE A 8 -31.22 -25.44 6.08
N ILE A 9 -32.16 -24.56 6.44
CA ILE A 9 -31.97 -23.10 6.35
C ILE A 9 -30.92 -22.64 7.37
N LEU A 10 -30.92 -23.20 8.58
CA LEU A 10 -29.91 -22.89 9.62
C LEU A 10 -28.52 -23.44 9.26
N LEU A 11 -28.42 -24.64 8.69
CA LEU A 11 -27.16 -25.21 8.21
C LEU A 11 -26.59 -24.45 7.01
N GLY A 12 -27.45 -23.97 6.10
CA GLY A 12 -27.04 -23.14 4.96
C GLY A 12 -26.50 -21.77 5.39
N ALA A 13 -27.07 -21.17 6.45
CA ALA A 13 -26.64 -19.86 6.95
C ALA A 13 -25.25 -19.87 7.62
N MET A 14 -24.84 -20.98 8.23
CA MET A 14 -23.50 -21.10 8.84
C MET A 14 -22.36 -21.19 7.82
N LEU A 15 -22.63 -21.67 6.59
CA LEU A 15 -21.63 -21.81 5.54
C LEU A 15 -21.30 -20.48 4.83
N ILE A 16 -22.08 -19.42 5.05
CA ILE A 16 -21.88 -18.10 4.41
C ILE A 16 -20.93 -17.20 5.23
N LEU A 17 -20.58 -17.59 6.47
CA LEU A 17 -19.69 -16.81 7.34
C LEU A 17 -18.20 -17.11 7.15
N SER A 18 -17.85 -18.14 6.38
CA SER A 18 -16.46 -18.58 6.19
C SER A 18 -15.92 -18.23 4.80
N SER A 19 -15.88 -16.95 4.43
CA SER A 19 -15.07 -16.47 3.29
C SER A 19 -14.87 -14.96 3.37
N THR A 20 -14.21 -14.44 4.41
CA THR A 20 -13.57 -13.12 4.30
C THR A 20 -12.07 -13.31 4.18
N ASP A 21 -11.66 -13.91 3.06
CA ASP A 21 -10.27 -13.81 2.61
C ASP A 21 -10.04 -12.41 2.07
N VAL A 22 -9.96 -11.43 2.97
CA VAL A 22 -9.35 -10.13 2.66
C VAL A 22 -7.84 -10.28 2.80
N ILE A 23 -7.26 -11.20 2.04
CA ILE A 23 -5.81 -11.20 1.82
C ILE A 23 -5.58 -10.22 0.68
N LEU A 24 -5.54 -8.93 1.04
CA LEU A 24 -4.88 -7.91 0.22
C LEU A 24 -3.35 -8.13 0.31
N ALA A 25 -2.87 -9.32 -0.05
CA ALA A 25 -1.50 -9.48 -0.49
C ALA A 25 -1.46 -8.98 -1.94
N GLN A 26 -1.63 -7.67 -2.09
CA GLN A 26 -1.15 -7.02 -3.29
C GLN A 26 0.36 -7.29 -3.27
N ASP A 27 0.84 -8.05 -4.24
CA ASP A 27 2.27 -8.22 -4.56
C ASP A 27 2.81 -6.86 -5.04
N ASN A 28 2.81 -5.89 -4.13
CA ASN A 28 3.44 -4.60 -4.26
C ASN A 28 4.70 -4.73 -3.45
N LYS A 29 5.84 -4.91 -4.12
CA LYS A 29 7.17 -4.66 -3.56
C LYS A 29 7.05 -3.38 -2.72
N SER A 30 7.03 -3.50 -1.38
CA SER A 30 6.80 -2.34 -0.49
C SER A 30 7.69 -1.17 -0.92
N PRO A 31 7.17 0.04 -1.09
CA PRO A 31 7.96 1.20 -1.52
C PRO A 31 8.94 1.67 -0.45
N CYS A 32 8.82 1.15 0.79
CA CYS A 32 9.74 1.43 1.87
C CYS A 32 11.12 0.82 1.61
N CYS A 33 12.16 1.49 2.11
CA CYS A 33 13.57 1.18 1.88
C CYS A 33 13.97 1.11 0.40
N LYS A 34 13.30 1.90 -0.45
CA LYS A 34 13.54 1.93 -1.90
C LYS A 34 13.44 3.34 -2.46
N GLU A 35 14.06 3.47 -3.62
CA GLU A 35 14.04 4.61 -4.50
C GLU A 35 12.79 4.56 -5.37
N ASN A 36 11.97 5.60 -5.27
CA ASN A 36 10.70 5.71 -5.97
C ASN A 36 10.73 6.92 -6.90
N HIS A 37 10.19 6.74 -8.11
CA HIS A 37 9.95 7.84 -9.04
C HIS A 37 8.55 8.42 -8.79
N ILE A 38 8.49 9.66 -8.31
CA ILE A 38 7.24 10.38 -8.00
C ILE A 38 7.01 11.61 -8.90
N GLY A 39 7.67 11.62 -10.06
CA GLY A 39 7.77 12.76 -10.96
C GLY A 39 8.96 13.65 -10.58
N SER A 40 8.69 14.85 -10.07
CA SER A 40 9.72 15.74 -9.53
C SER A 40 10.11 15.35 -8.11
N CYS A 41 11.41 15.33 -7.82
CA CYS A 41 11.95 15.11 -6.48
C CYS A 41 13.23 15.93 -6.25
N VAL A 42 13.14 17.26 -6.24
CA VAL A 42 14.31 18.12 -6.04
C VAL A 42 14.62 18.27 -4.55
N PRO A 43 15.79 17.83 -4.05
CA PRO A 43 16.14 17.96 -2.63
C PRO A 43 16.20 19.43 -2.19
N GLY A 44 15.73 19.71 -0.97
CA GLY A 44 15.70 21.05 -0.38
C GLY A 44 14.54 21.93 -0.88
N THR A 45 13.55 21.35 -1.57
CA THR A 45 12.39 22.07 -2.11
C THR A 45 11.08 21.53 -1.52
N SER A 46 9.93 22.04 -1.99
CA SER A 46 8.61 21.49 -1.62
C SER A 46 8.44 20.02 -2.00
N ASP A 47 9.27 19.49 -2.90
CA ASP A 47 9.22 18.09 -3.31
C ASP A 47 9.57 17.11 -2.18
N ASP A 48 10.35 17.53 -1.17
CA ASP A 48 10.64 16.70 0.00
C ASP A 48 9.36 16.39 0.80
N SER A 49 8.49 17.39 0.98
CA SER A 49 7.18 17.20 1.61
C SER A 49 6.28 16.26 0.78
N LYS A 50 6.34 16.36 -0.55
CA LYS A 50 5.63 15.45 -1.46
C LYS A 50 6.13 14.01 -1.32
N CYS A 51 7.45 13.82 -1.30
CA CYS A 51 8.09 12.53 -1.07
C CYS A 51 7.71 11.95 0.29
N LYS A 52 7.81 12.73 1.36
CA LYS A 52 7.40 12.34 2.71
C LYS A 52 5.95 11.87 2.75
N ASN A 53 5.02 12.65 2.20
CA ASN A 53 3.60 12.31 2.20
C ASN A 53 3.30 11.06 1.38
N PHE A 54 3.98 10.89 0.23
CA PHE A 54 3.89 9.66 -0.56
C PHE A 54 4.33 8.44 0.27
N CYS A 55 5.46 8.51 0.96
CA CYS A 55 5.96 7.40 1.76
C CYS A 55 5.08 7.08 2.97
N ILE A 56 4.59 8.11 3.69
CA ILE A 56 3.64 7.92 4.81
C ILE A 56 2.33 7.29 4.32
N GLY A 57 1.83 7.72 3.16
CA GLY A 57 0.63 7.15 2.53
C GLY A 57 0.79 5.67 2.17
N ASN A 58 2.03 5.19 2.00
CA ASN A 58 2.37 3.79 1.79
C ASN A 58 2.84 3.07 3.06
N GLN A 59 2.55 3.62 4.25
CA GLN A 59 2.86 3.00 5.55
C GLN A 59 4.37 2.84 5.79
N CYS A 60 5.18 3.76 5.26
CA CYS A 60 6.59 3.91 5.59
C CYS A 60 6.80 5.02 6.64
N ASP A 61 7.97 5.07 7.27
CA ASP A 61 8.29 6.04 8.34
C ASP A 61 8.45 7.49 7.83
N GLY A 62 8.57 7.65 6.51
CA GLY A 62 8.72 8.93 5.84
C GLY A 62 9.55 8.79 4.58
N GLY A 63 9.99 9.90 4.02
CA GLY A 63 10.88 9.88 2.86
C GLY A 63 11.49 11.24 2.55
N ILE A 64 12.57 11.20 1.77
CA ILE A 64 13.33 12.38 1.35
C ILE A 64 13.72 12.27 -0.12
N CYS A 65 13.85 13.41 -0.80
CA CYS A 65 14.44 13.44 -2.13
C CYS A 65 15.96 13.27 -2.05
N LYS A 66 16.49 12.40 -2.89
CA LYS A 66 17.91 12.08 -2.99
C LYS A 66 18.37 12.10 -4.45
N VAL A 67 19.59 12.58 -4.66
CA VAL A 67 20.27 12.47 -5.96
C VAL A 67 21.08 11.18 -6.01
N ILE A 68 20.91 10.37 -7.06
CA ILE A 68 21.57 9.08 -7.21
C ILE A 68 22.42 9.04 -8.48
N GLY A 69 23.74 9.11 -8.35
CA GLY A 69 24.65 9.17 -9.49
C GLY A 69 24.74 10.56 -10.12
N ASN A 70 25.43 10.65 -11.27
CA ASN A 70 25.97 11.94 -11.75
C ASN A 70 25.26 12.53 -13.00
N LYS A 71 24.24 11.87 -13.58
CA LYS A 71 23.56 12.34 -14.80
C LYS A 71 22.16 12.89 -14.49
N PRO A 72 21.78 14.12 -14.87
CA PRO A 72 20.44 14.63 -14.59
C PRO A 72 19.35 14.04 -15.53
N PRO A 73 18.08 13.95 -15.08
CA PRO A 73 17.62 14.10 -13.69
C PRO A 73 17.67 12.75 -12.96
N ASN A 74 18.58 12.63 -12.00
CA ASN A 74 18.74 11.44 -11.15
C ASN A 74 18.17 11.68 -9.76
N HIS A 75 16.97 12.22 -9.71
CA HIS A 75 16.30 12.64 -8.48
C HIS A 75 15.24 11.60 -8.11
N PHE A 76 15.37 11.00 -6.93
CA PHE A 76 14.53 9.89 -6.47
C PHE A 76 13.97 10.18 -5.08
N CYS A 77 12.76 9.72 -4.82
CA CYS A 77 12.18 9.73 -3.48
C CYS A 77 12.59 8.45 -2.75
N HIS A 78 13.41 8.55 -1.71
CA HIS A 78 13.80 7.41 -0.90
C HIS A 78 12.88 7.33 0.34
N CYS A 79 12.07 6.26 0.42
CA CYS A 79 11.20 6.03 1.58
C CYS A 79 11.95 5.27 2.67
N SER A 80 11.87 5.73 3.92
CA SER A 80 12.48 5.07 5.09
C SER A 80 11.61 3.92 5.59
N CYS A 81 12.25 2.84 6.01
CA CYS A 81 11.72 1.94 7.02
C CYS A 81 12.32 2.34 8.38
#